data_AF-A0A9P6RIZ9-F1
#
_entry.id   AF-A0A9P6RIZ9-F1
#
_cell.length_a   1.000
_cell.length_b   1.000
_cell.length_c   1.000
_cell.angle_alpha   90.00
_cell.angle_beta   90.00
_cell.angle_gamma   90.00
#
_symmetry.space_group_name_H-M   'P 1'
#
loop_
_entity.id
_entity.type
_entity.pdbx_description
1 polymer ?
#
loop_
_entity_poly.entity_id
_entity_poly.type
_entity_poly.pdbx_seq_one_letter_code
_entity_poly.pdbx_strand_id
1 'polypeptide(L)'
;MKFLEYGGMDAITSALNFETPECKVFGRVEPYSCKAAGADKKLYKQLEHKYDPTANSNILSPPEDDSIRNIISPFGPMDQPASRKTLFYLIGTLNASFPDYDFSDTKPEHFRKEPSVGIVVNSINATLFNHGNERVVKDLRIWESIDQLIDLEDSDVYSFNPDTDSDPNDEEGGGTLWSFNYFFYNRKLKRIIYFTMRGVANGVPVEEDGDEEDGNFSNTDDDQDGVGHRRKGSSNMDDDFVAGDMDMS
;
A
#
# COMPACT_ATOMS: atom_id res chain seq x y z
N MET A 1 -9.38 -4.62 8.35
CA MET A 1 -8.98 -4.23 9.74
C MET A 1 -9.64 -2.91 10.16
N LYS A 2 -9.40 -2.36 11.37
CA LYS A 2 -9.76 -0.95 11.70
C LYS A 2 -8.57 -0.16 12.27
N PHE A 3 -8.24 0.98 11.68
CA PHE A 3 -7.27 1.96 12.18
C PHE A 3 -7.65 2.52 13.57
N LEU A 4 -6.64 3.00 14.30
CA LEU A 4 -6.75 3.58 15.64
C LEU A 4 -6.05 4.95 15.69
N GLU A 5 -6.81 6.04 15.74
CA GLU A 5 -6.23 7.36 16.03
C GLU A 5 -5.56 7.38 17.43
N TYR A 6 -4.32 7.88 17.51
CA TYR A 6 -3.59 8.05 18.77
C TYR A 6 -2.74 9.32 18.73
N GLY A 7 -3.05 10.26 19.62
CA GLY A 7 -2.38 11.57 19.65
C GLY A 7 -0.87 11.45 19.80
N GLY A 8 -0.13 12.02 18.85
CA GLY A 8 1.33 11.97 18.79
C GLY A 8 1.88 11.00 17.74
N MET A 9 1.11 10.02 17.27
CA MET A 9 1.53 9.18 16.13
C MET A 9 1.67 10.01 14.85
N ASP A 10 0.84 11.03 14.66
CA ASP A 10 0.88 11.91 13.48
C ASP A 10 2.20 12.71 13.45
N ALA A 11 2.68 13.15 14.61
CA ALA A 11 3.97 13.83 14.73
C ALA A 11 5.17 12.89 14.52
N ILE A 12 5.05 11.62 14.92
CA ILE A 12 6.03 10.56 14.66
C ILE A 12 6.07 10.24 13.16
N THR A 13 4.92 9.97 12.55
CA THR A 13 4.79 9.66 11.12
C THR A 13 5.23 10.85 10.25
N SER A 14 4.80 12.07 10.55
CA SER A 14 5.32 13.28 9.89
C SER A 14 6.85 13.38 10.00
N ALA A 15 7.43 13.07 11.16
CA ALA A 15 8.87 13.07 11.35
C ALA A 15 9.61 11.88 10.70
N LEU A 16 8.92 10.81 10.31
CA LEU A 16 9.47 9.66 9.55
C LEU A 16 9.49 9.89 8.04
N ASN A 17 8.85 10.96 7.55
CA ASN A 17 8.94 11.40 6.16
C ASN A 17 9.92 12.58 6.08
N PHE A 18 11.06 12.39 5.41
CA PHE A 18 12.15 13.37 5.38
C PHE A 18 13.09 13.15 4.18
N GLU A 19 13.75 14.21 3.74
CA GLU A 19 14.70 14.16 2.62
C GLU A 19 16.15 14.09 3.13
N THR A 20 16.99 13.35 2.40
CA THR A 20 18.44 13.28 2.58
C THR A 20 19.15 13.63 1.27
N PRO A 21 20.47 13.90 1.27
CA PRO A 21 21.21 14.18 0.04
C PRO A 21 21.18 13.04 -1.00
N GLU A 22 20.90 11.80 -0.57
CA GLU A 22 20.95 10.59 -1.40
C GLU A 22 19.54 10.08 -1.78
N CYS A 23 18.56 10.19 -0.88
CA CYS A 23 17.19 9.72 -1.08
C CYS A 23 16.12 10.52 -0.31
N LYS A 24 14.89 10.50 -0.82
CA LYS A 24 13.68 10.81 -0.04
C LYS A 24 13.30 9.59 0.78
N VAL A 25 13.13 9.74 2.09
CA VAL A 25 12.70 8.66 2.98
C VAL A 25 11.23 8.88 3.33
N PHE A 26 10.40 7.87 3.03
CA PHE A 26 9.00 7.81 3.40
C PHE A 26 8.81 6.79 4.53
N GLY A 27 7.93 7.07 5.47
CA GLY A 27 7.68 6.18 6.61
C GLY A 27 6.35 6.39 7.28
N ARG A 28 5.65 5.30 7.63
CA ARG A 28 4.33 5.31 8.26
C ARG A 28 4.29 4.33 9.43
N VAL A 29 3.70 4.75 10.55
CA VAL A 29 3.44 3.89 11.72
C VAL A 29 1.97 3.91 12.06
N GLU A 30 1.30 2.81 11.77
CA GLU A 30 -0.15 2.72 11.70
C GLU A 30 -0.67 1.65 12.70
N PRO A 31 -1.27 2.07 13.83
CA PRO A 31 -1.88 1.15 14.77
C PRO A 31 -3.29 0.71 14.30
N TYR A 32 -3.49 -0.60 14.21
CA TYR A 32 -4.75 -1.24 13.81
C TYR A 32 -5.29 -2.19 14.89
N SER A 33 -6.61 -2.21 15.07
CA SER A 33 -7.30 -3.24 15.86
C SER A 33 -7.78 -4.39 14.97
N CYS A 34 -7.61 -5.63 15.45
CA CYS A 34 -8.00 -6.89 14.80
C CYS A 34 -9.52 -7.14 14.80
N LYS A 35 -10.31 -6.12 14.42
CA LYS A 35 -11.76 -6.17 14.24
C LYS A 35 -12.07 -6.43 12.77
N ALA A 36 -12.78 -7.52 12.48
CA ALA A 36 -13.18 -7.88 11.13
C ALA A 36 -14.39 -7.03 10.67
N ALA A 37 -14.15 -6.10 9.75
CA ALA A 37 -15.14 -5.36 8.99
C ALA A 37 -15.80 -6.24 7.91
N GLY A 38 -16.60 -5.64 7.01
CA GLY A 38 -17.37 -6.37 6.00
C GLY A 38 -16.51 -7.20 5.05
N ALA A 39 -15.57 -6.55 4.35
CA ALA A 39 -14.67 -7.18 3.37
C ALA A 39 -13.77 -8.26 4.00
N ASP A 40 -13.24 -7.99 5.21
CA ASP A 40 -12.41 -8.92 5.99
C ASP A 40 -13.06 -10.32 6.13
N LYS A 41 -14.40 -10.42 6.18
CA LYS A 41 -15.12 -11.71 6.29
C LYS A 41 -15.10 -12.55 5.02
N LYS A 42 -14.89 -11.95 3.84
CA LYS A 42 -14.71 -12.67 2.57
C LYS A 42 -13.32 -13.29 2.54
N LEU A 43 -12.29 -12.46 2.78
CA LEU A 43 -10.89 -12.87 2.87
C LEU A 43 -10.69 -13.99 3.91
N TYR A 44 -11.23 -13.85 5.12
CA TYR A 44 -11.10 -14.89 6.16
C TYR A 44 -11.65 -16.24 5.71
N LYS A 45 -12.79 -16.28 5.00
CA LYS A 45 -13.38 -17.51 4.47
C LYS A 45 -12.55 -18.10 3.31
N GLN A 46 -12.00 -17.25 2.45
CA GLN A 46 -11.10 -17.69 1.38
C GLN A 46 -9.83 -18.33 1.97
N LEU A 47 -9.20 -17.68 2.96
CA LEU A 47 -8.02 -18.20 3.65
C LEU A 47 -8.32 -19.45 4.50
N GLU A 48 -9.49 -19.57 5.13
CA GLU A 48 -9.90 -20.84 5.74
C GLU A 48 -10.05 -21.93 4.67
N HIS A 49 -10.82 -21.73 3.60
CA HIS A 49 -11.00 -22.75 2.55
C HIS A 49 -9.69 -23.14 1.84
N LYS A 50 -8.77 -22.19 1.61
CA LYS A 50 -7.47 -22.41 0.93
C LYS A 50 -6.49 -23.23 1.77
N TYR A 51 -6.67 -23.28 3.10
CA TYR A 51 -5.75 -23.91 4.06
C TYR A 51 -6.44 -24.80 5.11
N ASP A 52 -7.67 -25.25 4.87
CA ASP A 52 -8.37 -26.22 5.74
C ASP A 52 -8.02 -27.67 5.30
N PRO A 53 -7.40 -28.49 6.18
CA PRO A 53 -7.02 -29.86 5.84
C PRO A 53 -8.21 -30.79 5.56
N THR A 54 -9.44 -30.39 5.91
CA THR A 54 -10.69 -31.13 5.63
C THR A 54 -11.38 -30.70 4.34
N ALA A 55 -11.15 -29.47 3.86
CA ALA A 55 -11.66 -29.05 2.54
C ALA A 55 -11.01 -29.86 1.41
N ASN A 56 -9.69 -30.09 1.51
CA ASN A 56 -8.92 -30.85 0.54
C ASN A 56 -9.10 -32.38 0.66
N SER A 57 -9.79 -32.91 1.69
CA SER A 57 -9.97 -34.36 1.86
C SER A 57 -11.05 -34.99 0.98
N ASN A 58 -11.72 -34.21 0.11
CA ASN A 58 -12.66 -34.72 -0.89
C ASN A 58 -11.99 -35.19 -2.20
N ILE A 59 -10.67 -35.04 -2.34
CA ILE A 59 -9.93 -35.53 -3.51
C ILE A 59 -9.69 -37.04 -3.33
N LEU A 60 -10.52 -37.87 -3.97
CA LEU A 60 -10.39 -39.32 -3.96
C LEU A 60 -9.24 -39.78 -4.88
N SER A 61 -7.99 -39.60 -4.43
CA SER A 61 -6.76 -39.94 -5.17
C SER A 61 -5.67 -40.51 -4.24
N PRO A 62 -4.64 -41.18 -4.77
CA PRO A 62 -3.59 -41.81 -3.96
C PRO A 62 -2.76 -40.81 -3.12
N PRO A 63 -2.19 -41.25 -1.99
CA PRO A 63 -1.49 -40.38 -1.04
C PRO A 63 -0.04 -40.06 -1.47
N GLU A 64 0.12 -39.23 -2.50
CA GLU A 64 1.44 -38.81 -3.00
C GLU A 64 1.68 -37.28 -2.96
N ASP A 65 0.74 -36.48 -2.45
CA ASP A 65 0.93 -35.04 -2.22
C ASP A 65 0.75 -34.64 -0.74
N ASP A 66 1.81 -34.87 0.04
CA ASP A 66 1.90 -34.47 1.45
C ASP A 66 2.47 -33.04 1.62
N SER A 67 2.57 -32.26 0.52
CA SER A 67 3.22 -30.94 0.49
C SER A 67 2.47 -29.89 1.32
N ILE A 68 1.15 -29.79 1.14
CA ILE A 68 0.30 -28.79 1.81
C ILE A 68 0.31 -28.97 3.34
N ARG A 69 0.48 -30.20 3.82
CA ARG A 69 0.56 -30.51 5.25
C ARG A 69 1.88 -30.10 5.89
N ASN A 70 2.96 -30.05 5.10
CA ASN A 70 4.30 -29.70 5.55
C ASN A 70 4.70 -28.23 5.25
N ILE A 71 3.73 -27.35 4.95
CA ILE A 71 3.99 -25.90 4.86
C ILE A 71 4.24 -25.35 6.28
N ILE A 72 5.52 -25.38 6.69
CA ILE A 72 6.03 -24.73 7.90
C ILE A 72 6.09 -23.22 7.64
N SER A 73 4.92 -22.59 7.72
CA SER A 73 4.73 -21.15 7.63
C SER A 73 5.36 -20.43 8.84
N PRO A 74 5.81 -19.15 8.71
CA PRO A 74 6.31 -18.33 9.82
C PRO A 74 5.35 -18.22 11.02
N PHE A 75 4.05 -18.49 10.82
CA PHE A 75 3.04 -18.45 11.89
C PHE A 75 2.91 -19.77 12.67
N GLY A 76 3.63 -20.81 12.23
CA GLY A 76 3.40 -22.21 12.58
C GLY A 76 2.62 -22.96 11.48
N PRO A 77 2.43 -24.28 11.62
CA PRO A 77 1.70 -25.11 10.66
C PRO A 77 0.32 -24.53 10.27
N MET A 78 0.00 -24.53 8.98
CA MET A 78 -1.19 -23.87 8.42
C MET A 78 -2.52 -24.62 8.68
N ASP A 79 -2.44 -25.87 9.13
CA ASP A 79 -3.58 -26.64 9.66
C ASP A 79 -4.14 -26.03 10.96
N GLN A 80 -3.33 -25.28 11.72
CA GLN A 80 -3.76 -24.60 12.93
C GLN A 80 -4.58 -23.33 12.62
N PRO A 81 -5.79 -23.18 13.21
CA PRO A 81 -6.58 -21.96 13.07
C PRO A 81 -5.89 -20.69 13.61
N ALA A 82 -4.88 -20.82 14.46
CA ALA A 82 -4.08 -19.70 14.96
C ALA A 82 -3.13 -19.15 13.88
N SER A 83 -2.53 -20.01 13.07
CA SER A 83 -1.65 -19.65 11.95
C SER A 83 -2.42 -18.91 10.86
N ARG A 84 -3.52 -19.51 10.38
CA ARG A 84 -4.42 -18.90 9.38
C ARG A 84 -4.96 -17.54 9.83
N LYS A 85 -5.34 -17.43 11.11
CA LYS A 85 -5.82 -16.17 11.70
C LYS A 85 -4.73 -15.10 11.81
N THR A 86 -3.47 -15.49 12.00
CA THR A 86 -2.34 -14.55 12.02
C THR A 86 -2.08 -14.01 10.61
N LEU A 87 -1.94 -14.88 9.60
CA LEU A 87 -1.83 -14.50 8.19
C LEU A 87 -2.96 -13.56 7.76
N PHE A 88 -4.21 -13.91 8.09
CA PHE A 88 -5.38 -13.09 7.81
C PHE A 88 -5.30 -11.67 8.41
N TYR A 89 -4.84 -11.52 9.65
CA TYR A 89 -4.70 -10.18 10.25
C TYR A 89 -3.58 -9.37 9.59
N LEU A 90 -2.52 -10.01 9.08
CA LEU A 90 -1.44 -9.32 8.36
C LEU A 90 -1.90 -8.86 6.96
N ILE A 91 -2.47 -9.76 6.15
CA ILE A 91 -3.05 -9.40 4.84
C ILE A 91 -4.15 -8.34 5.01
N GLY A 92 -5.05 -8.52 5.99
CA GLY A 92 -6.10 -7.53 6.29
C GLY A 92 -5.58 -6.20 6.84
N THR A 93 -4.30 -6.11 7.20
CA THR A 93 -3.61 -4.85 7.53
C THR A 93 -3.01 -4.21 6.28
N LEU A 94 -2.39 -4.99 5.38
CA LEU A 94 -1.95 -4.50 4.06
C LEU A 94 -3.13 -3.90 3.26
N ASN A 95 -4.23 -4.66 3.09
CA ASN A 95 -5.50 -4.18 2.49
C ASN A 95 -6.16 -2.98 3.22
N ALA A 96 -5.61 -2.51 4.34
CA ALA A 96 -6.11 -1.36 5.10
C ALA A 96 -5.12 -0.19 5.15
N SER A 97 -3.86 -0.41 4.76
CA SER A 97 -2.79 0.58 4.61
C SER A 97 -2.62 1.00 3.13
N PHE A 98 -3.01 0.12 2.21
CA PHE A 98 -3.00 0.35 0.77
C PHE A 98 -4.37 -0.08 0.22
N PRO A 99 -5.38 0.82 0.21
CA PRO A 99 -6.76 0.46 -0.16
C PRO A 99 -6.92 -0.01 -1.61
N ASP A 100 -6.02 0.44 -2.49
CA ASP A 100 -6.09 0.29 -3.94
C ASP A 100 -5.43 -1.01 -4.44
N TYR A 101 -4.75 -1.73 -3.56
CA TYR A 101 -4.06 -3.01 -3.82
C TYR A 101 -4.80 -4.18 -3.16
N ASP A 102 -4.93 -5.32 -3.86
CA ASP A 102 -5.56 -6.53 -3.30
C ASP A 102 -4.53 -7.61 -2.92
N PHE A 103 -4.14 -7.66 -1.65
CA PHE A 103 -3.26 -8.70 -1.10
C PHE A 103 -3.99 -10.02 -0.79
N SER A 104 -5.24 -10.21 -1.24
CA SER A 104 -6.06 -11.40 -0.91
C SER A 104 -5.42 -12.74 -1.30
N ASP A 105 -4.55 -12.77 -2.32
CA ASP A 105 -3.85 -13.98 -2.77
C ASP A 105 -2.39 -14.11 -2.29
N THR A 106 -1.88 -13.13 -1.52
CA THR A 106 -0.53 -13.14 -0.95
C THR A 106 -0.23 -14.42 -0.17
N LYS A 107 0.95 -15.01 -0.42
CA LYS A 107 1.35 -16.30 0.14
C LYS A 107 1.88 -16.17 1.57
N PRO A 108 1.80 -17.24 2.40
CA PRO A 108 2.48 -17.29 3.70
C PRO A 108 4.01 -17.17 3.60
N GLU A 109 4.57 -17.49 2.43
CA GLU A 109 6.00 -17.46 2.10
C GLU A 109 6.56 -16.03 1.99
N HIS A 110 5.74 -15.05 1.61
CA HIS A 110 6.14 -13.62 1.57
C HIS A 110 6.24 -13.00 2.97
N PHE A 111 5.84 -13.72 4.02
CA PHE A 111 5.99 -13.27 5.39
C PHE A 111 7.13 -14.02 6.09
N ARG A 112 7.77 -13.35 7.04
CA ARG A 112 8.79 -13.95 7.91
C ARG A 112 8.45 -13.61 9.36
N LYS A 113 8.67 -14.54 10.29
CA LYS A 113 8.67 -14.24 11.72
C LYS A 113 10.08 -13.83 12.13
N GLU A 114 10.22 -12.65 12.72
CA GLU A 114 11.52 -12.19 13.18
C GLU A 114 11.88 -12.79 14.55
N PRO A 115 13.17 -13.05 14.85
CA PRO A 115 13.55 -13.79 16.06
C PRO A 115 13.26 -13.06 17.38
N SER A 116 13.21 -11.73 17.36
CA SER A 116 12.81 -10.90 18.51
C SER A 116 12.46 -9.47 18.07
N VAL A 117 11.57 -8.82 18.84
CA VAL A 117 11.27 -7.38 18.71
C VAL A 117 12.55 -6.53 18.83
N GLY A 118 13.44 -6.84 19.77
CA GLY A 118 14.67 -6.08 19.99
C GLY A 118 15.62 -6.03 18.79
N ILE A 119 15.69 -7.10 17.98
CA ILE A 119 16.48 -7.09 16.72
C ILE A 119 15.87 -6.12 15.71
N VAL A 120 14.53 -6.14 15.55
CA VAL A 120 13.82 -5.26 14.62
C VAL A 120 13.91 -3.79 15.05
N VAL A 121 13.71 -3.50 16.35
CA VAL A 121 13.91 -2.17 16.95
C VAL A 121 15.33 -1.66 16.68
N ASN A 122 16.36 -2.48 16.89
CA ASN A 122 17.75 -2.10 16.61
C ASN A 122 18.03 -1.88 15.11
N SER A 123 17.41 -2.67 14.23
CA SER A 123 17.49 -2.49 12.77
C SER A 123 16.90 -1.14 12.34
N ILE A 124 15.70 -0.82 12.81
CA ILE A 124 15.01 0.45 12.52
C ILE A 124 15.80 1.64 13.09
N ASN A 125 16.31 1.53 14.32
CA ASN A 125 17.18 2.55 14.93
C ASN A 125 18.45 2.79 14.12
N ALA A 126 19.08 1.73 13.59
CA ALA A 126 20.26 1.86 12.73
C ALA A 126 19.92 2.55 11.41
N THR A 127 18.81 2.20 10.76
CA THR A 127 18.34 2.88 9.53
C THR A 127 18.06 4.35 9.78
N LEU A 128 17.34 4.71 10.84
CA LEU A 128 17.04 6.10 11.20
C LEU A 128 18.32 6.90 11.53
N PHE A 129 19.26 6.30 12.26
CA PHE A 129 20.55 6.93 12.58
C PHE A 129 21.41 7.16 11.33
N ASN A 130 21.51 6.17 10.45
CA ASN A 130 22.30 6.25 9.21
C ASN A 130 21.79 7.37 8.27
N HIS A 131 20.47 7.58 8.22
CA HIS A 131 19.86 8.67 7.45
C HIS A 131 19.74 9.98 8.25
N GLY A 132 20.38 10.09 9.43
CA GLY A 132 20.49 11.32 10.23
C GLY A 132 19.27 11.69 11.08
N ASN A 133 18.22 10.87 11.11
CA ASN A 133 16.94 11.18 11.75
C ASN A 133 16.78 10.58 13.17
N GLU A 134 17.82 10.70 14.00
CA GLU A 134 17.80 10.17 15.38
C GLU A 134 16.79 10.86 16.31
N ARG A 135 16.26 12.04 15.94
CA ARG A 135 15.23 12.77 16.69
C ARG A 135 13.91 12.01 16.86
N VAL A 136 13.55 11.13 15.92
CA VAL A 136 12.37 10.26 16.05
C VAL A 136 12.52 9.30 17.24
N VAL A 137 13.75 8.84 17.49
CA VAL A 137 14.08 7.93 18.59
C VAL A 137 14.28 8.68 19.90
N LYS A 138 15.02 9.81 19.89
CA LYS A 138 15.41 10.55 21.11
C LYS A 138 14.34 11.52 21.62
N ASP A 139 13.79 12.34 20.72
CA ASP A 139 12.94 13.48 21.09
C ASP A 139 11.46 13.10 21.06
N LEU A 140 11.04 12.42 19.99
CA LEU A 140 9.66 11.96 19.80
C LEU A 140 9.37 10.60 20.46
N ARG A 141 10.42 9.91 20.96
CA ARG A 141 10.32 8.69 21.78
C ARG A 141 9.43 7.62 21.15
N ILE A 142 9.57 7.39 19.83
CA ILE A 142 8.75 6.45 19.04
C ILE A 142 8.46 5.13 19.75
N TRP A 143 9.46 4.54 20.41
CA TRP A 143 9.32 3.25 21.10
C TRP A 143 8.48 3.32 22.38
N GLU A 144 8.49 4.44 23.13
CA GLU A 144 7.59 4.61 24.29
C GLU A 144 6.13 4.72 23.83
N SER A 145 5.88 5.39 22.70
CA SER A 145 4.54 5.53 22.11
C SER A 145 4.02 4.21 21.52
N ILE A 146 4.89 3.46 20.82
CA ILE A 146 4.57 2.13 20.28
C ILE A 146 4.30 1.15 21.43
N ASP A 147 5.12 1.14 22.48
CA ASP A 147 4.95 0.23 23.62
C ASP A 147 3.66 0.49 24.41
N GLN A 148 3.34 1.76 24.69
CA GLN A 148 2.04 2.14 25.27
C GLN A 148 0.84 1.70 24.42
N LEU A 149 1.02 1.60 23.10
CA LEU A 149 -0.01 1.15 22.18
C LEU A 149 -0.14 -0.38 22.12
N ILE A 150 0.95 -1.15 22.09
CA ILE A 150 0.89 -2.58 21.75
C ILE A 150 1.49 -3.55 22.78
N ASP A 151 2.22 -3.07 23.80
CA ASP A 151 3.03 -3.91 24.70
C ASP A 151 4.03 -4.77 23.92
N LEU A 152 5.25 -4.24 23.77
CA LEU A 152 6.32 -4.81 22.95
C LEU A 152 6.96 -6.06 23.58
N GLU A 153 6.76 -6.31 24.89
CA GLU A 153 7.22 -7.54 25.55
C GLU A 153 6.32 -8.73 25.20
N ASP A 154 5.00 -8.51 25.14
CA ASP A 154 4.00 -9.53 24.75
C ASP A 154 3.72 -9.62 23.22
N SER A 155 4.52 -8.94 22.40
CA SER A 155 4.32 -8.84 20.95
C SER A 155 5.15 -9.84 20.14
N ASP A 156 4.48 -10.55 19.22
CA ASP A 156 5.19 -11.16 18.08
C ASP A 156 5.57 -10.06 17.07
N VAL A 157 6.63 -10.27 16.29
CA VAL A 157 6.98 -9.39 15.16
C VAL A 157 7.22 -10.20 13.88
N TYR A 158 6.71 -9.66 12.77
CA TYR A 158 6.79 -10.24 11.43
C TYR A 158 7.29 -9.22 10.42
N SER A 159 7.97 -9.66 9.36
CA SER A 159 8.20 -8.85 8.15
C SER A 159 7.32 -9.34 6.99
N PHE A 160 7.07 -8.44 6.04
CA PHE A 160 6.53 -8.75 4.71
C PHE A 160 7.57 -8.39 3.65
N ASN A 161 7.94 -9.40 2.86
CA ASN A 161 8.92 -9.36 1.80
C ASN A 161 8.20 -9.83 0.52
N PRO A 162 7.51 -8.93 -0.20
CA PRO A 162 6.83 -9.26 -1.45
C PRO A 162 7.79 -9.72 -2.56
N ASP A 163 7.26 -10.45 -3.54
CA ASP A 163 7.87 -10.57 -4.87
C ASP A 163 7.75 -9.21 -5.60
N THR A 164 8.65 -8.91 -6.55
CA THR A 164 8.68 -7.62 -7.29
C THR A 164 7.33 -7.25 -7.91
N ASP A 165 6.62 -8.22 -8.51
CA ASP A 165 5.30 -8.03 -9.12
C ASP A 165 4.16 -7.84 -8.08
N SER A 166 4.48 -7.56 -6.81
CA SER A 166 3.55 -7.48 -5.68
C SER A 166 4.01 -6.56 -4.54
N ASP A 167 5.04 -5.72 -4.74
CA ASP A 167 5.44 -4.71 -3.76
C ASP A 167 4.78 -3.34 -4.05
N PRO A 168 3.84 -2.85 -3.21
CA PRO A 168 3.30 -1.49 -3.36
C PRO A 168 4.36 -0.39 -3.17
N ASN A 169 5.58 -0.74 -2.75
CA ASN A 169 6.70 0.18 -2.64
C ASN A 169 7.53 0.31 -3.94
N ASP A 170 7.33 -0.54 -4.96
CA ASP A 170 8.18 -0.64 -6.16
C ASP A 170 7.46 -0.32 -7.49
N GLU A 171 6.19 0.11 -7.45
CA GLU A 171 5.45 0.40 -8.69
C GLU A 171 6.03 1.57 -9.51
N GLU A 172 6.17 1.31 -10.82
CA GLU A 172 6.42 2.19 -11.97
C GLU A 172 7.40 3.37 -11.81
N GLY A 173 8.38 3.28 -10.91
CA GLY A 173 9.45 4.28 -10.76
C GLY A 173 10.88 3.74 -10.76
N GLY A 174 11.12 2.48 -10.37
CA GLY A 174 12.46 1.89 -10.26
C GLY A 174 13.40 2.63 -9.28
N GLY A 175 12.83 3.40 -8.35
CA GLY A 175 13.57 4.32 -7.47
C GLY A 175 13.83 3.81 -6.06
N THR A 176 13.17 2.73 -5.62
CA THR A 176 13.26 2.24 -4.24
C THR A 176 14.62 1.59 -3.97
N LEU A 177 15.47 2.29 -3.22
CA LEU A 177 16.81 1.83 -2.81
C LEU A 177 16.75 0.79 -1.70
N TRP A 178 15.76 0.92 -0.82
CA TRP A 178 15.47 0.00 0.27
C TRP A 178 14.02 0.18 0.74
N SER A 179 13.40 -0.90 1.18
CA SER A 179 12.10 -0.89 1.86
C SER A 179 12.12 -1.87 3.04
N PHE A 180 11.27 -1.66 4.04
CA PHE A 180 10.91 -2.68 5.02
C PHE A 180 9.46 -2.54 5.45
N ASN A 181 8.83 -3.67 5.76
CA ASN A 181 7.42 -3.76 6.13
C ASN A 181 7.28 -4.64 7.38
N TYR A 182 7.23 -4.03 8.58
CA TYR A 182 7.16 -4.76 9.85
C TYR A 182 5.77 -4.69 10.50
N PHE A 183 5.37 -5.79 11.12
CA PHE A 183 4.10 -5.93 11.83
C PHE A 183 4.38 -6.42 13.25
N PHE A 184 4.23 -5.52 14.22
CA PHE A 184 4.19 -5.90 15.64
C PHE A 184 2.76 -6.35 15.94
N TYR A 185 2.57 -7.54 16.51
CA TYR A 185 1.25 -8.15 16.74
C TYR A 185 1.12 -8.67 18.17
N ASN A 186 0.33 -7.99 18.99
CA ASN A 186 -0.02 -8.45 20.32
C ASN A 186 -1.33 -9.26 20.29
N ARG A 187 -1.20 -10.58 20.52
CA ARG A 187 -2.30 -11.55 20.51
C ARG A 187 -3.32 -11.31 21.64
N LYS A 188 -2.89 -10.75 22.77
CA LYS A 188 -3.74 -10.47 23.95
C LYS A 188 -4.60 -9.23 23.69
N LEU A 189 -3.98 -8.15 23.23
CA LEU A 189 -4.64 -6.87 22.92
C LEU A 189 -5.45 -6.91 21.61
N LYS A 190 -5.20 -7.88 20.72
CA LYS A 190 -5.79 -7.97 19.38
C LYS A 190 -5.56 -6.68 18.60
N ARG A 191 -4.29 -6.28 18.57
CA ARG A 191 -3.78 -5.07 17.95
C ARG A 191 -2.54 -5.40 17.12
N ILE A 192 -2.41 -4.74 15.99
CA ILE A 192 -1.21 -4.72 15.14
C ILE A 192 -0.71 -3.28 15.08
N ILE A 193 0.60 -3.08 15.08
CA ILE A 193 1.22 -1.85 14.57
C ILE A 193 1.96 -2.25 13.30
N TYR A 194 1.54 -1.66 12.19
CA TYR A 194 2.26 -1.73 10.93
C TYR A 194 3.27 -0.58 10.90
N PHE A 195 4.54 -0.89 10.64
CA PHE A 195 5.62 0.07 10.51
C PHE A 195 6.30 -0.23 9.17
N THR A 196 6.04 0.63 8.19
CA THR A 196 6.70 0.59 6.88
C THR A 196 7.60 1.81 6.70
N MET A 197 8.72 1.62 6.02
CA MET A 197 9.56 2.69 5.50
C MET A 197 10.17 2.30 4.16
N ARG A 198 10.32 3.26 3.25
CA ARG A 198 11.08 3.13 2.00
C ARG A 198 11.98 4.34 1.76
N GLY A 199 13.18 4.11 1.22
CA GLY A 199 14.07 5.15 0.71
C GLY A 199 14.04 5.16 -0.82
N VAL A 200 13.63 6.28 -1.43
CA VAL A 200 13.50 6.46 -2.88
C VAL A 200 14.58 7.40 -3.40
N ALA A 201 15.29 7.01 -4.45
CA ALA A 201 16.40 7.76 -5.04
C ALA A 201 15.98 9.17 -5.50
N ASN A 202 16.81 10.16 -5.20
CA ASN A 202 16.56 11.55 -5.57
C ASN A 202 16.54 11.72 -7.10
N GLY A 203 15.42 12.20 -7.65
CA GLY A 203 15.24 12.47 -9.09
C GLY A 203 14.24 11.56 -9.82
N VAL A 204 13.72 10.52 -9.16
CA VAL A 204 12.53 9.80 -9.65
C VAL A 204 11.28 10.61 -9.30
N PRO A 205 10.32 10.80 -10.22
CA PRO A 205 9.00 11.33 -9.87
C PRO A 205 8.32 10.36 -8.90
N VAL A 206 8.06 10.82 -7.68
CA VAL A 206 7.12 10.16 -6.78
C VAL A 206 5.77 10.81 -7.06
N GLU A 207 4.74 10.02 -7.36
CA GLU A 207 3.38 10.54 -7.30
C GLU A 207 3.06 10.85 -5.83
N GLU A 208 3.01 12.13 -5.50
CA GLU A 208 2.56 12.62 -4.20
C GLU A 208 1.03 12.51 -4.18
N ASP A 209 0.47 11.84 -3.16
CA ASP A 209 -0.98 11.60 -3.02
C ASP A 209 -1.75 12.92 -3.22
N GLY A 210 -2.55 12.99 -4.28
CA GLY A 210 -2.91 14.27 -4.90
C GLY A 210 -3.80 15.19 -4.06
N ASP A 211 -3.21 16.25 -3.51
CA ASP A 211 -3.94 17.49 -3.21
C ASP A 211 -4.35 18.15 -4.53
N GLU A 212 -5.60 17.91 -4.97
CA GLU A 212 -6.23 18.64 -6.08
C GLU A 212 -6.47 20.11 -5.68
N GLU A 213 -5.42 20.96 -5.69
CA GLU A 213 -5.61 22.40 -5.72
C GLU A 213 -6.31 22.79 -7.03
N ASP A 214 -7.60 23.16 -6.91
CA ASP A 214 -8.46 23.64 -8.00
C ASP A 214 -7.78 24.79 -8.77
N GLY A 215 -7.08 24.43 -9.84
CA GLY A 215 -6.37 25.33 -10.75
C GLY A 215 -7.33 26.18 -11.58
N ASN A 216 -8.03 27.11 -10.93
CA ASN A 216 -8.97 28.03 -11.54
C ASN A 216 -8.24 29.01 -12.47
N PHE A 217 -8.01 28.58 -13.72
CA PHE A 217 -7.58 29.41 -14.82
C PHE A 217 -8.70 30.39 -15.21
N SER A 218 -8.81 31.49 -14.47
CA SER A 218 -9.58 32.64 -14.88
C SER A 218 -8.90 33.29 -16.10
N ASN A 219 -9.40 32.98 -17.30
CA ASN A 219 -8.97 33.66 -18.53
C ASN A 219 -9.28 35.15 -18.42
N THR A 220 -8.25 35.95 -18.18
CA THR A 220 -8.28 37.40 -18.37
C THR A 220 -7.99 37.72 -19.83
N ASP A 221 -9.00 37.58 -20.68
CA ASP A 221 -8.99 38.17 -22.01
C ASP A 221 -9.27 39.68 -21.87
N ASP A 222 -8.24 40.52 -22.05
CA ASP A 222 -8.36 41.97 -22.00
C ASP A 222 -9.06 42.51 -23.28
N ASP A 223 -10.36 42.78 -23.18
CA ASP A 223 -11.10 43.54 -24.19
C ASP A 223 -10.52 44.97 -24.31
N GLN A 224 -10.04 45.34 -25.50
CA GLN A 224 -9.63 46.71 -25.80
C GLN A 224 -10.02 47.15 -27.23
N ASP A 225 -10.69 48.30 -27.32
CA ASP A 225 -11.43 48.73 -28.51
C ASP A 225 -10.58 49.11 -29.74
N GLY A 226 -11.06 48.69 -30.93
CA GLY A 226 -11.60 49.70 -31.86
C GLY A 226 -10.97 49.87 -33.25
N VAL A 227 -11.87 50.11 -34.22
CA VAL A 227 -11.68 50.80 -35.52
C VAL A 227 -10.85 50.08 -36.61
N GLY A 228 -11.53 49.59 -37.66
CA GLY A 228 -10.93 49.03 -38.89
C GLY A 228 -11.30 49.77 -40.20
N HIS A 229 -10.93 49.22 -41.37
CA HIS A 229 -11.20 49.86 -42.69
C HIS A 229 -11.44 48.91 -43.91
N ARG A 230 -12.71 48.83 -44.34
CA ARG A 230 -13.26 48.82 -45.74
C ARG A 230 -12.65 48.00 -46.92
N ARG A 231 -13.47 47.05 -47.43
CA ARG A 231 -13.78 46.71 -48.87
C ARG A 231 -12.66 46.01 -49.70
N LYS A 232 -12.90 45.21 -50.77
CA LYS A 232 -14.01 44.99 -51.75
C LYS A 232 -13.82 43.58 -52.45
N GLY A 233 -14.76 42.85 -53.09
CA GLY A 233 -16.23 42.91 -53.26
C GLY A 233 -16.76 42.78 -54.72
N SER A 234 -16.95 41.56 -55.25
CA SER A 234 -17.57 41.12 -56.54
C SER A 234 -17.55 39.56 -56.60
N SER A 235 -18.40 38.76 -57.28
CA SER A 235 -19.54 39.01 -58.21
C SER A 235 -20.54 37.83 -58.24
N ASN A 236 -21.70 38.05 -58.88
CA ASN A 236 -22.78 37.13 -59.31
C ASN A 236 -22.28 35.98 -60.25
N MET A 237 -23.06 35.03 -60.80
CA MET A 237 -24.51 34.85 -61.14
C MET A 237 -24.77 33.31 -61.26
N ASP A 238 -25.87 32.73 -60.75
CA ASP A 238 -27.20 32.45 -61.36
C ASP A 238 -27.32 31.17 -62.26
N ASP A 239 -28.53 30.57 -62.23
CA ASP A 239 -29.19 29.58 -63.14
C ASP A 239 -28.79 28.08 -63.26
N ASP A 240 -29.75 27.21 -62.86
CA ASP A 240 -30.35 26.02 -63.50
C ASP A 240 -29.56 25.01 -64.39
N PHE A 241 -29.82 23.69 -64.24
CA PHE A 241 -30.90 22.97 -64.98
C PHE A 241 -30.86 21.42 -64.89
N VAL A 242 -31.93 20.83 -64.32
CA VAL A 242 -32.52 19.47 -64.59
C VAL A 242 -31.71 18.17 -64.37
N ALA A 243 -32.46 17.10 -64.05
CA ALA A 243 -31.99 15.74 -63.77
C ALA A 243 -31.85 14.85 -65.02
N GLY A 244 -31.21 13.69 -64.84
CA GLY A 244 -31.24 12.58 -65.80
C GLY A 244 -31.03 11.24 -65.11
N ASP A 245 -32.10 10.43 -65.03
CA ASP A 245 -31.97 8.99 -64.84
C ASP A 245 -31.32 8.38 -66.09
N MET A 246 -30.42 7.41 -65.92
CA MET A 246 -30.61 6.07 -66.51
C MET A 246 -29.62 5.03 -65.95
N ASP A 247 -29.93 3.77 -66.24
CA ASP A 247 -29.48 2.56 -65.56
C ASP A 247 -28.46 1.76 -66.40
N MET A 248 -27.97 0.64 -65.84
CA MET A 248 -27.05 -0.36 -66.39
C MET A 248 -25.56 0.05 -66.38
N SER A 249 -24.61 -0.88 -66.15
CA SER A 249 -24.70 -2.36 -66.07
C SER A 249 -23.70 -2.95 -65.07
#